data_AF-A0A671P8Y9-F1
#
_entry.id   AF-A0A671P8Y9-F1
#
_cell.length_a   1.000
_cell.length_b   1.000
_cell.length_c   1.000
_cell.angle_alpha   90.00
_cell.angle_beta   90.00
_cell.angle_gamma   90.00
#
_symmetry.space_group_name_H-M   'P 1'
#
loop_
_entity.id
_entity.type
_entity.pdbx_description
1 polymer ?
#
loop_
_entity_poly.entity_id
_entity_poly.type
_entity_poly.pdbx_seq_one_letter_code
_entity_poly.pdbx_strand_id
1 'polypeptide(L)'
;ATFSLREKAQFVDKNYAALIQKVSSVMAIADELKNKGMIHEEKYSEIRAEQTNQGKMRMLFEALNSGGDRVKNDFYYALRDHEPYLFKDLGT
;
A
#
# COMPACT_ATOMS: atom_id res chain seq x y z
N ALA A 1 -13.51 3.61 -16.55
CA ALA A 1 -13.98 2.29 -16.09
C ALA A 1 -13.63 2.14 -14.62
N THR A 2 -14.54 1.60 -13.81
CA THR A 2 -14.28 1.34 -12.39
C THR A 2 -13.61 -0.02 -12.28
N PHE A 3 -12.35 -0.08 -11.84
CA PHE A 3 -11.67 -1.35 -11.60
C PHE A 3 -12.46 -2.19 -10.58
N SER A 4 -12.60 -3.49 -10.85
CA SER A 4 -13.10 -4.49 -9.92
C SER A 4 -12.15 -4.66 -8.72
N LEU A 5 -12.62 -5.36 -7.68
CA LEU A 5 -11.80 -5.68 -6.50
C LEU A 5 -10.49 -6.38 -6.89
N ARG A 6 -10.59 -7.40 -7.75
CA ARG A 6 -9.45 -8.22 -8.17
C ARG A 6 -8.48 -7.44 -9.05
N GLU A 7 -8.96 -6.59 -9.94
CA GLU A 7 -8.08 -5.78 -10.79
C GLU A 7 -7.26 -4.78 -9.97
N LYS A 8 -7.83 -4.20 -8.90
CA LYS A 8 -7.08 -3.32 -7.98
C LYS A 8 -6.01 -4.10 -7.21
N ALA A 9 -6.33 -5.30 -6.73
CA ALA A 9 -5.34 -6.16 -6.09
C ALA A 9 -4.20 -6.54 -7.06
N GLN A 10 -4.55 -6.90 -8.31
CA GLN A 10 -3.57 -7.20 -9.36
C GLN A 10 -2.71 -5.98 -9.72
N PHE A 11 -3.27 -4.77 -9.73
CA PHE A 11 -2.49 -3.55 -9.92
C PHE A 11 -1.40 -3.41 -8.85
N VAL A 12 -1.76 -3.66 -7.58
CA VAL A 12 -0.82 -3.59 -6.45
C VAL A 12 0.27 -4.63 -6.59
N ASP A 13 -0.10 -5.87 -6.94
CA ASP A 13 0.86 -6.97 -7.10
C ASP A 13 1.80 -6.77 -8.28
N LYS A 14 1.26 -6.36 -9.44
CA LYS A 14 2.05 -6.09 -10.66
C LYS A 14 3.07 -4.98 -10.43
N ASN A 15 2.72 -3.98 -9.63
CA ASN A 15 3.57 -2.82 -9.39
C ASN A 15 4.46 -2.93 -8.14
N TYR A 16 4.51 -4.10 -7.48
CA TYR A 16 5.26 -4.34 -6.24
C TYR A 16 6.65 -3.69 -6.20
N ALA A 17 7.49 -3.96 -7.19
CA ALA A 17 8.86 -3.46 -7.25
C ALA A 17 8.91 -1.93 -7.36
N ALA A 18 8.05 -1.34 -8.20
CA ALA A 18 7.98 0.10 -8.38
C ALA A 18 7.46 0.79 -7.11
N LEU A 19 6.46 0.20 -6.45
CA LEU A 19 5.88 0.73 -5.22
C LEU A 19 6.91 0.75 -4.09
N ILE A 20 7.70 -0.32 -3.92
CA ILE A 20 8.79 -0.34 -2.94
C ILE A 20 9.81 0.76 -3.21
N GLN A 21 10.18 0.98 -4.48
CA GLN A 21 11.24 1.92 -4.82
C GLN A 21 10.79 3.38 -4.79
N LYS A 22 9.54 3.66 -5.20
CA LYS A 22 9.09 5.01 -5.52
C LYS A 22 8.14 5.63 -4.48
N VAL A 23 7.44 4.83 -3.67
CA VAL A 23 6.53 5.39 -2.65
C VAL A 23 7.34 6.13 -1.58
N SER A 24 7.00 7.40 -1.36
CA SER A 24 7.67 8.26 -0.39
C SER A 24 6.84 8.47 0.88
N SER A 25 5.52 8.42 0.74
CA SER A 25 4.51 8.68 1.78
C SER A 25 4.04 7.40 2.48
N VAL A 26 4.95 6.45 2.73
CA VAL A 26 4.60 5.11 3.24
C VAL A 26 3.85 5.18 4.58
N MET A 27 4.25 6.08 5.48
CA MET A 27 3.59 6.23 6.78
C MET A 27 2.19 6.82 6.67
N ALA A 28 1.94 7.76 5.75
CA ALA A 28 0.60 8.32 5.55
C ALA A 28 -0.38 7.25 5.04
N ILE A 29 0.09 6.38 4.14
CA ILE A 29 -0.68 5.22 3.67
C ILE A 29 -0.91 4.23 4.81
N ALA A 30 0.10 3.94 5.62
CA ALA A 30 -0.04 3.05 6.78
C ALA A 30 -1.03 3.61 7.82
N ASP A 31 -1.01 4.92 8.09
CA ASP A 31 -1.94 5.60 8.99
C ASP A 31 -3.39 5.44 8.52
N GLU A 32 -3.64 5.64 7.22
CA GLU A 32 -4.97 5.46 6.65
C GLU A 32 -5.46 4.01 6.79
N LEU A 33 -4.61 3.04 6.45
CA LEU A 33 -4.95 1.62 6.56
C LEU A 33 -5.20 1.21 8.02
N LYS A 34 -4.43 1.76 8.96
CA LYS A 34 -4.63 1.54 10.40
C LYS A 34 -5.96 2.13 10.86
N ASN A 35 -6.28 3.36 10.47
CA ASN A 35 -7.53 4.02 10.82
C ASN A 35 -8.76 3.28 10.26
N LYS A 36 -8.61 2.61 9.12
CA LYS A 36 -9.63 1.74 8.53
C LYS A 36 -9.69 0.34 9.18
N GLY A 37 -8.80 0.01 10.10
CA GLY A 37 -8.71 -1.30 10.74
C GLY A 37 -8.16 -2.40 9.83
N MET A 38 -7.45 -2.04 8.76
CA MET A 38 -6.88 -3.00 7.79
C MET A 38 -5.50 -3.52 8.23
N ILE A 39 -4.81 -2.80 9.11
CA ILE A 39 -3.57 -3.24 9.75
C ILE A 39 -3.68 -3.07 11.26
N HIS A 40 -3.17 -4.05 12.00
CA HIS A 40 -3.16 -4.03 13.47
C HIS A 40 -1.98 -3.20 14.01
N GLU A 41 -2.09 -2.78 15.27
CA GLU A 41 -1.10 -1.91 15.95
C GLU A 41 0.33 -2.50 15.92
N GLU A 42 0.47 -3.81 16.12
CA GLU A 42 1.76 -4.49 16.11
C GLU A 42 2.46 -4.34 14.76
N LYS A 43 1.79 -4.73 13.66
CA LYS A 43 2.34 -4.59 12.31
C LYS A 43 2.57 -3.12 11.93
N TYR A 44 1.70 -2.20 12.36
CA TYR A 44 1.92 -0.77 12.17
C TYR A 44 3.20 -0.29 12.88
N SER A 45 3.43 -0.74 14.11
CA SER A 45 4.62 -0.39 14.88
C SER A 45 5.90 -0.93 14.24
N GLU A 46 5.87 -2.15 13.69
CA GLU A 46 6.97 -2.71 12.91
C GLU A 46 7.26 -1.88 11.65
N ILE A 47 6.23 -1.51 10.88
CA ILE A 47 6.37 -0.61 9.73
C ILE A 47 6.99 0.71 10.17
N ARG A 48 6.56 1.30 11.28
CA ARG A 48 7.09 2.57 11.78
C ARG A 48 8.56 2.48 12.20
N ALA A 49 9.00 1.33 12.71
CA ALA A 49 10.36 1.11 13.18
C ALA A 49 11.41 1.00 12.04
N GLU A 50 10.96 0.63 10.85
CA GLU A 50 11.84 0.54 9.66
C GLU A 50 12.46 1.89 9.29
N GLN A 51 13.77 1.87 9.01
CA GLN A 51 14.55 3.09 8.79
C GLN A 51 14.26 3.75 7.44
N THR A 52 14.06 2.93 6.41
CA THR A 52 13.93 3.38 5.02
C THR A 52 12.52 3.20 4.50
N ASN A 53 12.06 4.05 3.58
CA ASN A 53 10.74 3.89 2.96
C ASN A 53 10.60 2.54 2.25
N GLN A 54 11.68 2.04 1.64
CA GLN A 54 11.72 0.71 1.04
C GLN A 54 11.50 -0.40 2.09
N GLY A 55 12.12 -0.28 3.27
CA GLY A 55 11.91 -1.19 4.41
C GLY A 55 10.46 -1.14 4.89
N LYS A 56 9.94 0.06 5.15
CA LYS A 56 8.55 0.29 5.54
C LYS A 56 7.57 -0.33 4.54
N MET A 57 7.82 -0.14 3.24
CA MET A 57 6.93 -0.62 2.19
C MET A 57 6.96 -2.15 2.06
N ARG A 58 8.11 -2.80 2.28
CA ARG A 58 8.19 -4.28 2.35
C ARG A 58 7.34 -4.82 3.51
N MET A 59 7.48 -4.25 4.70
CA MET A 59 6.68 -4.64 5.87
C MET A 59 5.19 -4.39 5.65
N LEU A 60 4.84 -3.27 5.02
CA LEU A 60 3.45 -2.99 4.66
C LEU A 60 2.90 -4.04 3.68
N PHE A 61 3.69 -4.47 2.69
CA PHE A 61 3.29 -5.53 1.76
C PHE A 61 3.02 -6.88 2.44
N GLU A 62 3.71 -7.22 3.52
CA GLU A 62 3.37 -8.42 4.31
C GLU A 62 1.95 -8.34 4.86
N ALA A 63 1.56 -7.15 5.34
CA ALA A 63 0.20 -6.89 5.83
C ALA A 63 -0.83 -6.97 4.69
N LEU A 64 -0.51 -6.37 3.53
CA LEU A 64 -1.38 -6.42 2.34
C LEU A 64 -1.62 -7.85 1.86
N ASN A 65 -0.58 -8.68 1.85
CA ASN A 65 -0.67 -10.08 1.42
C ASN A 65 -1.45 -10.94 2.42
N SER A 66 -1.25 -10.71 3.72
CA SER A 66 -2.00 -11.41 4.77
C SER A 66 -3.49 -11.05 4.77
N GLY A 67 -3.81 -9.79 4.43
CA GLY A 67 -5.19 -9.29 4.36
C GLY A 67 -5.93 -9.55 3.04
N GLY A 68 -5.23 -10.03 2.01
CA GLY A 68 -5.80 -10.36 0.70
C GLY A 68 -6.35 -9.18 -0.10
N ASP A 69 -7.17 -9.47 -1.11
CA ASP A 69 -7.67 -8.51 -2.10
C ASP A 69 -8.38 -7.30 -1.47
N ARG A 70 -9.05 -7.48 -0.34
CA ARG A 70 -9.75 -6.41 0.38
C ARG A 70 -8.76 -5.37 0.90
N VAL A 71 -7.68 -5.80 1.54
CA VAL A 71 -6.68 -4.86 2.06
C VAL A 71 -5.89 -4.21 0.93
N LYS A 72 -5.60 -4.95 -0.14
CA LYS A 72 -4.98 -4.39 -1.36
C LYS A 72 -5.87 -3.34 -2.04
N ASN A 73 -7.19 -3.49 -1.98
CA ASN A 73 -8.14 -2.51 -2.49
C ASN A 73 -8.07 -1.18 -1.73
N ASP A 74 -8.02 -1.23 -0.40
CA ASP A 74 -7.86 -0.02 0.41
C ASP A 74 -6.49 0.63 0.19
N PHE A 75 -5.42 -0.18 0.07
CA PHE A 75 -4.10 0.33 -0.30
C PHE A 75 -4.10 1.00 -1.67
N TYR A 76 -4.79 0.44 -2.66
CA TYR A 76 -4.92 1.05 -3.98
C TYR A 76 -5.51 2.47 -3.91
N TYR A 77 -6.54 2.68 -3.08
CA TYR A 77 -7.12 4.01 -2.89
C TYR A 77 -6.21 4.94 -2.09
N ALA A 78 -5.59 4.44 -1.01
CA ALA A 78 -4.61 5.21 -0.25
C ALA A 78 -3.43 5.66 -1.15
N LEU A 79 -2.94 4.78 -2.02
CA LEU A 79 -1.89 5.12 -3.00
C LEU A 79 -2.36 6.22 -3.96
N ARG A 80 -3.59 6.14 -4.47
CA ARG A 80 -4.16 7.18 -5.34
C ARG A 80 -4.21 8.54 -4.63
N ASP A 81 -4.56 8.52 -3.35
CA ASP A 81 -4.84 9.75 -2.59
C ASP A 81 -3.56 10.39 -2.05
N HIS A 82 -2.58 9.59 -1.59
CA HIS A 82 -1.30 10.09 -1.04
C HIS A 82 -0.19 10.22 -2.08
N GLU A 83 -0.26 9.48 -3.19
CA GLU A 83 0.79 9.45 -4.22
C GLU A 83 0.17 9.56 -5.65
N PRO A 84 -0.65 10.59 -5.94
CA PRO A 84 -1.45 10.66 -7.17
C PRO A 84 -0.63 10.64 -8.46
N TYR A 85 0.58 11.23 -8.44
CA TYR A 85 1.48 11.22 -9.60
C TYR A 85 2.05 9.83 -9.88
N LEU A 86 2.54 9.13 -8.85
CA LEU A 86 3.03 7.77 -8.98
C LEU A 86 1.89 6.82 -9.36
N PHE A 87 0.72 6.98 -8.76
CA PHE A 87 -0.46 6.19 -9.10
C PHE A 87 -0.82 6.32 -10.60
N LYS A 88 -0.74 7.52 -11.15
CA LYS A 88 -0.97 7.77 -12.59
C LYS A 88 0.14 7.14 -13.46
N ASP A 89 1.41 7.25 -13.05
CA ASP A 89 2.59 6.66 -13.73
C ASP A 89 2.49 5.12 -13.81
N LEU A 90 1.95 4.48 -12.77
CA LEU A 90 1.81 3.02 -12.70
C LEU A 90 0.52 2.50 -13.36
N GLY A 91 -0.43 3.39 -13.66
CA GLY A 91 -1.72 3.06 -14.26
C GLY A 91 -1.76 3.07 -15.79
N THR A 92 -0.67 3.52 -16.43
CA THR A 92 -0.43 3.42 -17.88
C THR A 92 0.14 2.08 -18.29
#